data_AF-A0A0J0YFW7-F1
#
_entry.id   AF-A0A0J0YFW7-F1
#
_cell.length_a   1.000
_cell.length_b   1.000
_cell.length_c   1.000
_cell.angle_alpha   90.00
_cell.angle_beta   90.00
_cell.angle_gamma   90.00
#
_symmetry.space_group_name_H-M   'P 1'
#
loop_
_entity.id
_entity.type
_entity.pdbx_description
1 polymer ?
#
loop_
_entity_poly.entity_id
_entity_poly.type
_entity_poly.pdbx_seq_one_letter_code
_entity_poly.pdbx_strand_id
1 'polypeptide(L)'
;MSNVNIHAQAKKLSIDDQLIQDSIYKSNKKKVLNFSMKDFNALFLEYFNRRSDPNIVLSKTEFYNYTVQIATFSDRLSALYPEQKEVAAQNKEEWLSKSYEEYLQYKASQKK
;
A
#
# COMPACT_ATOMS: atom_id res chain seq x y z
N MET A 1 23.11 -2.27 -28.07
CA MET A 1 22.33 -1.38 -27.18
C MET A 1 20.94 -2.00 -27.01
N SER A 2 20.76 -2.80 -25.97
CA SER A 2 19.46 -3.43 -25.69
C SER A 2 18.72 -2.53 -24.72
N ASN A 3 17.73 -1.78 -25.20
CA ASN A 3 16.77 -1.08 -24.34
C ASN A 3 15.97 -2.14 -23.58
N VAL A 4 16.36 -2.39 -22.32
CA VAL A 4 15.51 -3.13 -21.40
C VAL A 4 14.38 -2.20 -21.03
N ASN A 5 13.25 -2.35 -21.73
CA ASN A 5 11.97 -1.82 -21.29
C ASN A 5 11.63 -2.50 -19.96
N ILE A 6 12.07 -1.90 -18.84
CA ILE A 6 11.60 -2.20 -17.50
C ILE A 6 10.19 -1.58 -17.39
N HIS A 7 9.26 -2.09 -18.18
CA HIS A 7 7.87 -2.00 -17.77
C HIS A 7 7.79 -2.91 -16.57
N ALA A 8 7.65 -2.31 -15.39
CA ALA A 8 7.39 -3.01 -14.15
C ALA A 8 6.25 -4.01 -14.42
N GLN A 9 6.59 -5.28 -14.63
CA GLN A 9 5.60 -6.33 -14.65
C GLN A 9 5.01 -6.29 -13.25
N ALA A 10 3.79 -5.76 -13.13
CA ALA A 10 3.10 -5.64 -11.86
C ALA A 10 3.19 -7.01 -11.17
N LYS A 11 3.98 -7.05 -10.07
CA LYS A 11 4.32 -8.29 -9.40
C LYS A 11 3.01 -8.85 -8.86
N LYS A 12 2.52 -9.93 -9.47
CA LYS A 12 1.22 -10.47 -9.13
C LYS A 12 1.32 -11.12 -7.75
N LEU A 13 0.59 -10.56 -6.79
CA LEU A 13 0.49 -11.12 -5.44
C LEU A 13 -0.08 -12.55 -5.49
N SER A 14 0.21 -13.34 -4.45
CA SER A 14 -0.43 -14.64 -4.26
C SER A 14 -1.96 -14.48 -4.17
N ILE A 15 -2.71 -15.54 -4.48
CA ILE A 15 -4.19 -15.53 -4.36
C ILE A 15 -4.60 -15.25 -2.91
N ASP A 16 -3.90 -15.82 -1.94
CA ASP A 16 -4.19 -15.63 -0.52
C ASP A 16 -4.04 -14.17 -0.10
N ASP A 17 -2.98 -13.50 -0.56
CA ASP A 17 -2.77 -12.08 -0.27
C ASP A 17 -3.84 -11.20 -0.93
N GLN A 18 -4.25 -11.54 -2.16
CA GLN A 18 -5.35 -10.84 -2.85
C GLN A 18 -6.68 -10.98 -2.09
N LEU A 19 -7.00 -12.20 -1.61
CA LEU A 19 -8.22 -12.44 -0.82
C LEU A 19 -8.23 -11.62 0.48
N ILE A 20 -7.07 -11.50 1.14
CA ILE A 20 -6.92 -10.66 2.34
C ILE A 20 -7.13 -9.19 1.98
N GLN A 21 -6.48 -8.70 0.92
CA GLN A 21 -6.64 -7.31 0.47
C GLN A 21 -8.08 -6.98 0.13
N ASP A 22 -8.78 -7.86 -0.59
CA ASP A 22 -10.19 -7.70 -0.94
C ASP A 22 -11.11 -7.62 0.28
N SER A 23 -10.86 -8.47 1.27
CA SER A 23 -11.62 -8.48 2.54
C SER A 23 -11.43 -7.16 3.30
N ILE A 24 -10.19 -6.69 3.39
CA ILE A 24 -9.84 -5.41 4.03
C ILE A 24 -10.45 -4.24 3.28
N TYR A 25 -10.38 -4.23 1.95
CA TYR A 25 -10.96 -3.19 1.10
C TYR A 25 -12.47 -3.08 1.33
N LYS A 26 -13.19 -4.20 1.23
CA LYS A 26 -14.65 -4.23 1.46
C LYS A 26 -15.03 -3.69 2.83
N SER A 27 -14.23 -4.02 3.86
CA SER A 27 -14.49 -3.60 5.24
C SER A 27 -14.18 -2.12 5.50
N ASN A 28 -13.16 -1.56 4.84
CA ASN A 28 -12.64 -0.22 5.17
C ASN A 28 -12.98 0.85 4.14
N LYS A 29 -13.39 0.51 2.91
CA LYS A 29 -13.56 1.46 1.80
C LYS A 29 -14.35 2.71 2.19
N LYS A 30 -15.55 2.54 2.77
CA LYS A 30 -16.41 3.67 3.15
C LYS A 30 -15.74 4.59 4.17
N LYS A 31 -15.00 4.03 5.12
CA LYS A 31 -14.28 4.79 6.15
C LYS A 31 -13.14 5.59 5.51
N VAL A 32 -12.30 4.94 4.70
CA VAL A 32 -11.14 5.56 4.07
C VAL A 32 -11.53 6.64 3.07
N LEU A 33 -12.59 6.42 2.27
CA LEU A 33 -13.10 7.44 1.36
C LEU A 33 -13.62 8.68 2.09
N ASN A 34 -13.85 8.61 3.40
CA ASN A 34 -14.22 9.74 4.25
C ASN A 34 -13.03 10.39 5.00
N PHE A 35 -11.82 9.85 4.89
CA PHE A 35 -10.62 10.43 5.52
C PHE A 35 -10.34 11.87 5.04
N SER A 36 -9.99 12.74 5.97
CA SER A 36 -9.33 14.00 5.65
C SER A 36 -7.87 13.75 5.23
N MET A 37 -7.21 14.76 4.66
CA MET A 37 -5.76 14.71 4.44
C MET A 37 -4.98 14.51 5.75
N LYS A 38 -5.50 15.01 6.89
CA LYS A 38 -4.90 14.80 8.20
C LYS A 38 -4.97 13.32 8.62
N ASP A 39 -6.12 12.68 8.43
CA ASP A 39 -6.30 11.26 8.76
C ASP A 39 -5.39 10.38 7.90
N PHE A 40 -5.27 10.72 6.60
CA PHE A 40 -4.35 10.05 5.70
C PHE A 40 -2.88 10.23 6.11
N ASN A 41 -2.46 11.46 6.43
CA ASN A 41 -1.10 11.73 6.89
C ASN A 41 -0.78 10.98 8.19
N ALA A 42 -1.73 10.89 9.11
CA ALA A 42 -1.57 10.11 10.34
C ALA A 42 -1.39 8.61 10.04
N LEU A 43 -2.25 8.04 9.19
CA LEU A 43 -2.13 6.64 8.74
C LEU A 43 -0.77 6.35 8.08
N PHE A 44 -0.37 7.22 7.16
CA PHE A 44 0.88 7.09 6.43
C PHE A 44 2.10 7.15 7.35
N LEU A 45 2.11 8.13 8.26
CA LEU A 45 3.18 8.30 9.24
C LEU A 45 3.23 7.12 10.22
N GLU A 46 2.08 6.63 10.70
CA GLU A 46 2.01 5.45 11.57
C GLU A 46 2.60 4.22 10.87
N TYR A 47 2.17 3.94 9.63
CA TYR A 47 2.74 2.84 8.85
C TYR A 47 4.25 3.00 8.69
N PHE A 48 4.72 4.18 8.32
CA PHE A 48 6.14 4.43 8.08
C PHE A 48 6.96 4.22 9.35
N ASN A 49 6.52 4.76 10.49
CA ASN A 49 7.17 4.61 11.78
C ASN A 49 7.21 3.16 12.25
N ARG A 50 6.08 2.43 12.14
CA ARG A 50 6.02 1.01 12.52
C ARG A 50 6.84 0.13 11.59
N ARG A 51 6.92 0.48 10.30
CA ARG A 51 7.75 -0.24 9.31
C ARG A 51 9.23 -0.06 9.60
N SER A 52 9.67 1.15 9.94
CA SER A 52 11.08 1.48 10.18
C SER A 52 11.61 1.03 11.53
N ASP A 53 10.76 0.89 12.55
CA ASP A 53 11.19 0.43 13.89
C ASP A 53 11.70 -1.03 13.85
N PRO A 54 12.99 -1.32 14.13
CA PRO A 54 13.55 -2.66 14.04
C PRO A 54 12.94 -3.67 15.02
N ASN A 55 12.28 -3.20 16.08
CA ASN A 55 11.64 -4.03 17.11
C ASN A 55 10.20 -4.39 16.76
N ILE A 56 9.59 -3.73 15.77
CA ILE A 56 8.22 -3.98 15.35
C ILE A 56 8.19 -4.79 14.06
N VAL A 57 7.45 -5.89 14.07
CA VAL A 57 7.06 -6.64 12.87
C VAL A 57 5.55 -6.65 12.81
N LEU A 58 4.98 -6.04 11.77
CA LEU A 58 3.56 -6.08 11.49
C LEU A 58 3.16 -7.51 11.15
N SER A 59 2.00 -7.97 11.62
CA SER A 59 1.38 -9.17 11.09
C SER A 59 0.96 -8.96 9.62
N LYS A 60 0.71 -10.07 8.89
CA LYS A 60 0.24 -10.02 7.50
C LYS A 60 -1.01 -9.16 7.35
N THR A 61 -1.98 -9.33 8.25
CA THR A 61 -3.23 -8.57 8.25
C THR A 61 -2.99 -7.09 8.55
N GLU A 62 -2.16 -6.74 9.52
CA GLU A 62 -1.83 -5.33 9.81
C GLU A 62 -1.13 -4.66 8.63
N PHE A 63 -0.15 -5.34 8.03
CA PHE A 63 0.56 -4.86 6.85
C PHE A 63 -0.41 -4.54 5.71
N TYR A 64 -1.26 -5.50 5.32
CA TYR A 64 -2.23 -5.28 4.26
C TYR A 64 -3.32 -4.28 4.66
N ASN A 65 -3.64 -4.16 5.95
CA ASN A 65 -4.56 -3.14 6.42
C ASN A 65 -4.03 -1.73 6.15
N TYR A 66 -2.74 -1.47 6.38
CA TYR A 66 -2.14 -0.20 6.00
C TYR A 66 -2.10 0.00 4.49
N THR A 67 -1.54 -0.95 3.74
CA THR A 67 -1.32 -0.75 2.29
C THR A 67 -2.63 -0.58 1.53
N VAL A 68 -3.67 -1.35 1.87
CA VAL A 68 -5.00 -1.22 1.24
C VAL A 68 -5.68 0.09 1.62
N GLN A 69 -5.58 0.54 2.87
CA GLN A 69 -6.16 1.84 3.26
C GLN A 69 -5.43 2.99 2.56
N ILE A 70 -4.10 2.96 2.48
CA ILE A 70 -3.32 3.97 1.74
C ILE A 70 -3.71 3.96 0.25
N ALA A 71 -3.78 2.78 -0.37
CA ALA A 71 -4.18 2.62 -1.77
C ALA A 71 -5.62 3.12 -2.03
N THR A 72 -6.54 2.83 -1.11
CA THR A 72 -7.95 3.26 -1.24
C THR A 72 -8.09 4.77 -1.19
N PHE A 73 -7.22 5.46 -0.45
CA PHE A 73 -7.24 6.92 -0.40
C PHE A 73 -6.86 7.57 -1.74
N SER A 74 -6.10 6.89 -2.61
CA SER A 74 -5.83 7.36 -3.97
C SER A 74 -7.11 7.55 -4.80
N ASP A 75 -8.16 6.77 -4.56
CA ASP A 75 -9.46 6.97 -5.22
C ASP A 75 -10.06 8.33 -4.84
N ARG A 76 -9.88 8.75 -3.59
CA ARG A 76 -10.29 10.08 -3.12
C ARG A 76 -9.43 11.18 -3.72
N LEU A 77 -8.11 11.00 -3.79
CA LEU A 77 -7.21 11.97 -4.43
C LEU A 77 -7.55 12.18 -5.90
N SER A 78 -7.83 11.11 -6.64
CA SER A 78 -8.26 11.20 -8.05
C SER A 78 -9.56 11.98 -8.22
N ALA A 79 -10.46 11.95 -7.24
CA ALA A 79 -11.72 12.70 -7.29
C ALA A 79 -11.52 14.19 -6.95
N LEU A 80 -10.59 14.49 -6.04
CA LEU A 80 -10.29 15.86 -5.61
C LEU A 80 -9.37 16.60 -6.60
N TYR A 81 -8.49 15.86 -7.27
CA TYR A 81 -7.46 16.39 -8.19
C TYR A 81 -7.50 15.60 -9.51
N PRO A 82 -8.49 15.87 -10.39
CA PRO A 82 -8.67 15.12 -11.63
C PRO A 82 -7.43 15.14 -12.55
N GLU A 83 -6.64 16.21 -12.51
CA GLU A 83 -5.38 16.36 -13.22
C GLU A 83 -4.29 15.39 -12.73
N GLN A 84 -4.43 14.86 -11.51
CA GLN A 84 -3.51 13.87 -10.92
C GLN A 84 -4.08 12.45 -10.96
N LYS A 85 -5.18 12.21 -11.69
CA LYS A 85 -5.86 10.92 -11.74
C LYS A 85 -4.95 9.77 -12.15
N GLU A 86 -4.11 9.97 -13.15
CA GLU A 86 -3.16 8.93 -13.61
C GLU A 86 -2.12 8.61 -12.53
N VAL A 87 -1.56 9.65 -11.90
CA VAL A 87 -0.60 9.50 -10.79
C VAL A 87 -1.26 8.80 -9.59
N ALA A 88 -2.50 9.15 -9.25
CA ALA A 88 -3.25 8.50 -8.19
C ALA A 88 -3.52 7.01 -8.49
N ALA A 89 -3.85 6.68 -9.75
CA ALA A 89 -4.03 5.30 -10.18
C ALA A 89 -2.74 4.48 -10.09
N GLN A 90 -1.62 5.04 -10.54
CA GLN A 90 -0.29 4.42 -10.43
C GLN A 90 0.11 4.21 -8.97
N ASN A 91 -0.06 5.23 -8.11
CA ASN A 91 0.20 5.12 -6.68
C ASN A 91 -0.65 4.02 -6.03
N LYS A 92 -1.94 3.94 -6.38
CA LYS A 92 -2.83 2.89 -5.89
C LYS A 92 -2.31 1.51 -6.25
N GLU A 93 -1.95 1.30 -7.51
CA GLU A 93 -1.40 0.04 -7.99
C GLU A 93 -0.10 -0.31 -7.27
N GLU A 94 0.80 0.65 -7.08
CA GLU A 94 2.05 0.46 -6.35
C GLU A 94 1.77 -0.03 -4.92
N TRP A 95 0.85 0.62 -4.20
CA TRP A 95 0.49 0.22 -2.83
C TRP A 95 -0.13 -1.18 -2.77
N LEU A 96 -0.99 -1.52 -3.73
CA LEU A 96 -1.61 -2.85 -3.79
C LEU A 96 -0.60 -3.94 -4.19
N SER A 97 0.44 -3.60 -4.95
CA SER A 97 1.50 -4.55 -5.33
C SER A 97 2.47 -4.90 -4.20
N LYS A 98 2.48 -4.14 -3.09
CA LYS A 98 3.41 -4.39 -1.98
C LYS A 98 3.11 -5.76 -1.34
N SER A 99 4.12 -6.63 -1.27
CA SER A 99 3.96 -7.96 -0.69
C SER A 99 4.41 -8.03 0.77
N TYR A 100 3.72 -8.86 1.57
CA TYR A 100 4.13 -9.12 2.94
C TYR A 100 5.48 -9.85 3.02
N GLU A 101 5.78 -10.69 2.03
CA GLU A 101 7.06 -11.39 1.93
C GLU A 101 8.24 -10.42 1.77
N GLU A 102 8.15 -9.46 0.85
CA GLU A 102 9.18 -8.43 0.68
C GLU A 102 9.31 -7.55 1.93
N TYR A 103 8.20 -7.27 2.62
CA TYR A 103 8.23 -6.60 3.90
C TYR A 103 9.04 -7.40 4.94
N LEU A 104 8.83 -8.71 5.05
CA LEU A 104 9.63 -9.56 5.95
C LEU A 104 11.11 -9.61 5.56
N GLN A 105 11.42 -9.69 4.26
CA GLN A 105 12.80 -9.63 3.76
C GLN A 105 13.46 -8.29 4.10
N TYR A 106 12.74 -7.18 3.95
CA TYR A 106 13.19 -5.86 4.40
C TYR A 106 13.43 -5.84 5.91
N LYS A 107 12.52 -6.37 6.74
CA LYS A 107 12.72 -6.43 8.20
C LYS A 107 13.94 -7.26 8.59
N ALA A 108 14.19 -8.35 7.87
CA ALA A 108 15.37 -9.19 8.10
C ALA A 108 16.68 -8.47 7.72
N SER A 109 16.69 -7.63 6.69
CA SER A 109 17.88 -6.87 6.30
C SER A 109 18.23 -5.72 7.27
N GLN A 110 17.25 -5.15 7.97
CA GLN A 110 17.48 -4.12 9.00
C GLN A 110 18.16 -4.64 10.26
N LYS A 111 18.17 -5.97 10.47
CA LYS A 111 18.79 -6.61 11.64
C LYS A 111 20.24 -7.07 11.39
N LYS A 112 20.72 -6.93 10.16
CA LYS A 112 22.12 -7.20 9.78
C LYS A 112 22.95 -5.94 9.94
#